data_AF-A0A536G7X5-F1
#
_entry.id   AF-A0A536G7X5-F1
#
_cell.length_a   1.000
_cell.length_b   1.000
_cell.length_c   1.000
_cell.angle_alpha   90.00
_cell.angle_beta   90.00
_cell.angle_gamma   90.00
#
_symmetry.space_group_name_H-M   'P 1'
#
loop_
_entity.id
_entity.type
_entity.pdbx_description
1 polymer ?
#
loop_
_entity_poly.entity_id
_entity_poly.type
_entity_poly.pdbx_seq_one_letter_code
_entity_poly.pdbx_strand_id
1 'polypeptide(L)'
;MYVVTGGARVGRITWEAGRVSTQASVAIRKPQTGARLRDSYLESISVLTLGIIGVRGSSLVIGPVELLRFGRPTVTRNSVDWPILRGLLAGAPGGHWRIHSTAGHVEAILKGYLPRLPRPIYMVSHLHVHQLFTRLYLLRLRGREPAPGTVADQPDRVHAATIDAAFCLMLAGLTGRRRWRITLLIAAAYHAVCWSTSGKTLGGLVMRQRVVAVDGSRLTPTQSMLRFALLPLSWFARRPVQDEIAQTTVIVN
;
A
#
# COMPACT_ATOMS: atom_id res chain seq x y z
N MET A 1 -12.91 -9.39 -12.54
CA MET A 1 -13.53 -9.39 -11.17
C MET A 1 -13.36 -7.99 -10.63
N TYR A 2 -14.46 -7.27 -10.43
CA TYR A 2 -14.45 -5.91 -9.92
C TYR A 2 -14.46 -5.96 -8.39
N VAL A 3 -13.54 -5.25 -7.74
CA VAL A 3 -13.66 -4.92 -6.32
C VAL A 3 -13.93 -3.43 -6.27
N VAL A 4 -15.19 -3.07 -6.00
CA VAL A 4 -15.64 -1.68 -5.87
C VAL A 4 -15.76 -1.36 -4.39
N THR A 5 -14.96 -0.41 -3.91
CA THR A 5 -15.18 0.28 -2.63
C THR A 5 -14.91 1.77 -2.83
N GLY A 6 -15.84 2.60 -2.36
CA GLY A 6 -16.04 3.99 -2.77
C GLY A 6 -14.81 4.91 -2.79
N GLY A 7 -14.79 5.76 -3.83
CA GLY A 7 -14.03 7.02 -3.89
C GLY A 7 -12.60 6.95 -4.44
N ALA A 8 -11.99 5.77 -4.53
CA ALA A 8 -10.73 5.55 -5.24
C ALA A 8 -10.89 4.41 -6.24
N ARG A 9 -10.40 4.56 -7.47
CA ARG A 9 -10.36 3.44 -8.43
C ARG A 9 -9.34 2.41 -7.95
N VAL A 10 -9.80 1.45 -7.14
CA VAL A 10 -9.07 0.21 -6.82
C VAL A 10 -8.86 -0.52 -8.14
N GLY A 11 -7.65 -1.05 -8.33
CA GLY A 11 -7.15 -1.29 -9.67
C GLY A 11 -7.94 -2.33 -10.45
N ARG A 12 -8.08 -2.12 -11.76
CA ARG A 12 -8.76 -3.07 -12.65
C ARG A 12 -7.90 -4.33 -12.74
N ILE A 13 -8.44 -5.49 -12.36
CA ILE A 13 -7.77 -6.78 -12.50
C ILE A 13 -8.45 -7.60 -13.59
N THR A 14 -7.68 -8.00 -14.59
CA THR A 14 -8.14 -8.86 -15.68
C THR A 14 -7.25 -10.08 -15.78
N TRP A 15 -7.83 -11.19 -16.20
CA TRP A 15 -7.14 -12.46 -16.43
C TRP A 15 -7.47 -12.92 -17.84
N GLU A 16 -6.44 -13.25 -18.61
CA GLU A 16 -6.56 -13.73 -19.98
C GLU A 16 -5.50 -14.80 -20.23
N ALA A 17 -5.90 -15.99 -20.65
CA ALA A 17 -5.00 -17.13 -20.89
C ALA A 17 -3.98 -17.37 -19.75
N GLY A 18 -4.43 -17.28 -18.49
CA GLY A 18 -3.58 -17.46 -17.30
C GLY A 18 -2.70 -16.26 -16.94
N ARG A 19 -2.66 -15.20 -17.76
CA ARG A 19 -1.92 -13.97 -17.51
C ARG A 19 -2.79 -12.95 -16.79
N VAL A 20 -2.21 -12.23 -15.84
CA VAL A 20 -2.87 -11.17 -15.09
C VAL A 20 -2.44 -9.80 -15.61
N SER A 21 -3.40 -8.89 -15.67
CA SER A 21 -3.14 -7.46 -15.85
C SER A 21 -3.80 -6.66 -14.74
N THR A 22 -3.08 -5.69 -14.20
CA THR A 22 -3.53 -4.76 -13.17
C THR A 22 -3.31 -3.31 -13.61
N GLN A 23 -4.18 -2.41 -13.18
CA GLN A 23 -4.07 -0.98 -13.50
C GLN A 23 -4.50 -0.17 -12.29
N ALA A 24 -3.70 0.80 -11.86
CA ALA A 24 -4.04 1.71 -10.76
C ALA A 24 -3.55 3.12 -11.09
N SER A 25 -4.22 4.13 -10.53
CA SER A 25 -3.90 5.54 -10.81
C SER A 25 -4.04 6.40 -9.57
N VAL A 26 -3.29 7.50 -9.53
CA VAL A 26 -3.42 8.55 -8.52
C VAL A 26 -3.37 9.93 -9.16
N ALA A 27 -4.09 10.88 -8.59
CA ALA A 27 -3.97 12.28 -8.97
C ALA A 27 -2.64 12.86 -8.48
N ILE A 28 -1.99 13.66 -9.31
CA ILE A 28 -0.73 14.34 -8.99
C ILE A 28 -0.82 15.81 -9.39
N ARG A 29 -0.09 16.67 -8.67
CA ARG A 29 -0.08 18.12 -8.96
C ARG A 29 0.84 18.49 -10.12
N LYS A 30 2.01 17.84 -10.18
CA LYS A 30 3.06 18.15 -11.15
C LYS A 30 3.33 16.92 -12.02
N PRO A 31 3.27 17.05 -13.35
CA PRO A 31 3.67 15.98 -14.26
C PRO A 31 5.05 15.42 -13.91
N GLN A 32 5.22 14.12 -14.05
CA GLN A 32 6.48 13.43 -13.77
C GLN A 32 7.16 13.04 -15.08
N THR A 33 8.49 13.19 -15.14
CA THR A 33 9.27 12.71 -16.28
C THR A 33 9.43 11.19 -16.22
N GLY A 34 9.61 10.53 -17.36
CA GLY A 34 9.84 9.09 -17.41
C GLY A 34 11.05 8.64 -16.58
N ALA A 35 12.14 9.43 -16.59
CA ALA A 35 13.32 9.18 -15.77
C ALA A 35 13.00 9.26 -14.27
N ARG A 36 12.27 10.29 -13.83
CA ARG A 36 11.86 10.42 -12.42
C ARG A 36 10.93 9.30 -11.97
N LEU A 37 10.02 8.85 -12.84
CA LEU A 37 9.17 7.69 -12.56
C LEU A 37 10.00 6.41 -12.36
N ARG A 38 10.99 6.19 -13.24
CA ARG A 38 11.94 5.07 -13.15
C ARG A 38 12.68 5.09 -11.82
N ASP A 39 13.34 6.20 -11.51
CA ASP A 39 14.23 6.30 -10.35
C ASP A 39 13.43 6.21 -9.04
N SER A 40 12.29 6.89 -8.99
CA SER A 40 11.38 6.83 -7.82
C SER A 40 10.81 5.43 -7.60
N TYR A 41 10.52 4.67 -8.67
CA TYR A 41 10.05 3.29 -8.54
C TYR A 41 11.12 2.39 -7.89
N LEU A 42 12.36 2.49 -8.38
CA LEU A 42 13.49 1.71 -7.84
C LEU A 42 13.80 2.08 -6.38
N GLU A 43 13.78 3.36 -6.04
CA GLU A 43 13.94 3.83 -4.66
C GLU A 43 12.81 3.30 -3.76
N SER A 44 11.56 3.37 -4.25
CA SER A 44 10.38 2.97 -3.47
C SER A 44 10.34 1.49 -3.15
N ILE A 45 10.94 0.62 -3.98
CA ILE A 45 11.06 -0.82 -3.70
C ILE A 45 11.75 -1.05 -2.36
N SER A 46 12.91 -0.44 -2.16
CA SER A 46 13.66 -0.61 -0.92
C SER A 46 12.92 0.04 0.26
N VAL A 47 12.47 1.28 0.10
CA VAL A 47 11.83 2.03 1.20
C VAL A 47 10.55 1.35 1.68
N LEU A 48 9.65 0.95 0.77
CA LEU A 48 8.35 0.36 1.14
C LEU A 48 8.46 -1.07 1.63
N THR A 49 9.57 -1.75 1.35
CA THR A 49 9.84 -3.10 1.84
C THR A 49 10.80 -3.09 3.04
N LEU A 50 11.09 -1.92 3.60
CA LEU A 50 12.01 -1.74 4.73
C LEU A 50 13.40 -2.34 4.46
N GLY A 51 13.86 -2.27 3.21
CA GLY A 51 15.14 -2.83 2.75
C GLY A 51 15.14 -4.35 2.54
N ILE A 52 14.02 -5.05 2.75
CA ILE A 52 13.94 -6.50 2.53
C ILE A 52 14.12 -6.83 1.05
N ILE A 53 13.49 -6.05 0.16
CA ILE A 53 13.64 -6.19 -1.29
C ILE A 53 14.63 -5.15 -1.79
N GLY A 54 15.73 -5.62 -2.36
CA GLY A 54 16.73 -4.79 -3.01
C GLY A 54 16.58 -4.80 -4.53
N VAL A 55 17.24 -3.83 -5.17
CA VAL A 55 17.45 -3.79 -6.62
C VAL A 55 18.93 -4.03 -6.90
N ARG A 56 19.24 -5.04 -7.71
CA ARG A 56 20.61 -5.33 -8.19
C ARG A 56 20.60 -5.36 -9.71
N GLY A 57 21.16 -4.31 -10.33
CA GLY A 57 21.09 -4.14 -11.78
C GLY A 57 19.64 -4.08 -12.26
N SER A 58 19.20 -5.10 -13.00
CA SER A 58 17.82 -5.20 -13.50
C SER A 58 16.95 -6.20 -12.72
N SER A 59 17.42 -6.70 -11.58
CA SER A 59 16.73 -7.73 -10.78
C SER A 59 16.25 -7.19 -9.44
N LEU A 60 15.03 -7.58 -9.05
CA LEU A 60 14.52 -7.48 -7.69
C LEU A 60 14.94 -8.72 -6.91
N VAL A 61 15.55 -8.52 -5.76
CA VAL A 61 16.15 -9.60 -4.97
C VAL A 61 15.73 -9.52 -3.50
N ILE A 62 15.64 -10.69 -2.86
CA ILE A 62 15.65 -10.81 -1.40
C ILE A 62 16.89 -11.63 -1.04
N GLY A 63 17.88 -10.97 -0.43
CA GLY A 63 19.19 -11.58 -0.19
C GLY A 63 19.80 -12.14 -1.50
N PRO A 64 20.08 -13.46 -1.58
CA PRO A 64 20.61 -14.08 -2.80
C PRO A 64 19.55 -14.46 -3.84
N VAL A 65 18.24 -14.34 -3.53
CA VAL A 65 17.16 -14.88 -4.36
C VAL A 65 16.63 -13.82 -5.34
N GLU A 66 16.67 -14.12 -6.64
CA GLU A 66 16.06 -13.30 -7.70
C GLU A 66 14.54 -13.52 -7.75
N LEU A 67 13.77 -12.53 -7.27
CA LEU A 67 12.32 -12.56 -7.32
C LEU A 67 11.79 -12.33 -8.73
N LEU A 68 12.29 -11.26 -9.36
CA LEU A 68 11.89 -10.82 -10.68
C LEU A 68 13.07 -10.14 -11.36
N ARG A 69 13.26 -10.41 -12.65
CA ARG A 69 14.22 -9.74 -13.51
C ARG A 69 13.48 -8.96 -14.57
N PHE A 70 13.69 -7.66 -14.57
CA PHE A 70 13.26 -6.76 -15.62
C PHE A 70 14.30 -6.73 -16.75
N GLY A 71 13.84 -6.47 -17.97
CA GLY A 71 14.70 -6.11 -19.08
C GLY A 71 15.04 -4.63 -19.07
N ARG A 72 15.69 -4.17 -20.15
CA ARG A 72 16.07 -2.77 -20.30
C ARG A 72 14.80 -1.90 -20.34
N PRO A 73 14.69 -0.86 -19.50
CA PRO A 73 13.52 0.01 -19.53
C PRO A 73 13.49 0.85 -20.80
N THR A 74 12.31 0.97 -21.40
CA THR A 74 12.00 1.98 -22.41
C THR A 74 11.49 3.22 -21.69
N VAL A 75 12.34 4.24 -21.59
CA VAL A 75 12.01 5.52 -20.96
C VAL A 75 11.62 6.52 -22.04
N THR A 76 10.46 7.14 -21.92
CA THR A 76 10.00 8.24 -22.76
C THR A 76 9.98 9.54 -21.94
N ARG A 77 9.48 10.64 -22.54
CA ARG A 77 9.35 11.94 -21.85
C ARG A 77 8.56 11.83 -20.54
N ASN A 78 7.50 11.04 -20.50
CA ASN A 78 6.54 10.96 -19.39
C ASN A 78 6.12 9.52 -19.05
N SER A 79 6.85 8.52 -19.52
CA SER A 79 6.58 7.12 -19.17
C SER A 79 7.86 6.32 -19.04
N VAL A 80 7.74 5.20 -18.36
CA VAL A 80 8.74 4.14 -18.31
C VAL A 80 8.02 2.80 -18.43
N ASP A 81 8.55 1.90 -19.25
CA ASP A 81 8.06 0.54 -19.45
C ASP A 81 9.20 -0.44 -19.25
N TRP A 82 9.01 -1.44 -18.37
CA TRP A 82 9.94 -2.54 -18.17
C TRP A 82 9.30 -3.85 -18.63
N PRO A 83 9.92 -4.56 -19.58
CA PRO A 83 9.53 -5.94 -19.86
C PRO A 83 9.95 -6.84 -18.69
N ILE A 84 9.09 -7.79 -18.33
CA ILE A 84 9.37 -8.79 -17.30
C ILE A 84 9.97 -10.01 -17.99
N LEU A 85 11.22 -10.34 -17.67
CA LEU A 85 11.95 -11.40 -18.36
C LEU A 85 11.81 -12.75 -17.66
N ARG A 86 12.02 -12.81 -16.34
CA ARG A 86 12.01 -14.06 -15.56
C ARG A 86 12.03 -13.77 -14.06
N GLY A 87 12.20 -14.80 -13.25
CA GLY A 87 12.44 -14.72 -11.81
C GLY A 87 11.59 -15.74 -11.07
N LEU A 88 11.82 -15.89 -9.76
CA LEU A 88 11.07 -16.84 -8.94
C LEU A 88 9.55 -16.60 -9.00
N LEU A 89 9.11 -15.35 -9.11
CA LEU A 89 7.68 -15.02 -9.11
C LEU A 89 7.03 -15.17 -10.49
N ALA A 90 7.83 -15.20 -11.57
CA ALA A 90 7.35 -15.30 -12.95
C ALA A 90 7.29 -16.76 -13.41
N GLY A 91 6.12 -17.19 -13.88
CA GLY A 91 5.91 -18.54 -14.42
C GLY A 91 6.52 -18.74 -15.81
N ALA A 92 6.57 -17.67 -16.60
CA ALA A 92 7.26 -17.61 -17.88
C ALA A 92 7.67 -16.17 -18.19
N PRO A 93 8.60 -15.95 -19.15
CA PRO A 93 8.88 -14.63 -19.66
C PRO A 93 7.65 -13.91 -20.23
N GLY A 94 7.70 -12.59 -20.16
CA GLY A 94 6.72 -11.70 -20.75
C GLY A 94 5.89 -10.93 -19.72
N GLY A 95 5.11 -10.01 -20.28
CA GLY A 95 4.40 -9.00 -19.52
C GLY A 95 5.24 -7.74 -19.33
N HIS A 96 4.56 -6.65 -19.02
CA HIS A 96 5.12 -5.32 -18.97
C HIS A 96 4.68 -4.62 -17.71
N TRP A 97 5.63 -4.00 -17.02
CA TRP A 97 5.35 -3.04 -15.97
C TRP A 97 5.53 -1.64 -16.55
N ARG A 98 4.45 -0.88 -16.67
CA ARG A 98 4.47 0.46 -17.25
C ARG A 98 3.97 1.48 -16.23
N ILE A 99 4.69 2.59 -16.12
CA ILE A 99 4.24 3.75 -15.34
C ILE A 99 4.22 4.94 -16.29
N HIS A 100 3.12 5.66 -16.32
CA HIS A 100 2.92 6.79 -17.21
C HIS A 100 2.32 7.97 -16.46
N SER A 101 2.88 9.14 -16.68
CA SER A 101 2.36 10.41 -16.18
C SER A 101 1.72 11.19 -17.32
N THR A 102 0.50 11.63 -17.05
CA THR A 102 -0.25 12.59 -17.86
C THR A 102 -0.46 13.87 -17.05
N ALA A 103 -1.11 14.87 -17.65
CA ALA A 103 -1.51 16.07 -16.91
C ALA A 103 -2.51 15.69 -15.80
N GLY A 104 -2.06 15.80 -14.55
CA GLY A 104 -2.90 15.63 -13.36
C GLY A 104 -3.00 14.20 -12.81
N HIS A 105 -2.45 13.17 -13.47
CA HIS A 105 -2.44 11.82 -12.92
C HIS A 105 -1.20 11.00 -13.30
N VAL A 106 -0.88 10.02 -12.46
CA VAL A 106 0.06 8.95 -12.77
C VAL A 106 -0.69 7.63 -12.73
N GLU A 107 -0.43 6.82 -13.74
CA GLU A 107 -1.01 5.49 -13.89
C GLU A 107 0.11 4.44 -13.91
N ALA A 108 -0.12 3.35 -13.21
CA ALA A 108 0.74 2.19 -13.16
C ALA A 108 -0.03 0.96 -13.67
N ILE A 109 0.54 0.27 -14.65
CA ILE A 109 -0.09 -0.82 -15.39
C ILE A 109 0.85 -2.01 -15.40
N LEU A 110 0.40 -3.13 -14.86
CA LEU A 110 0.98 -4.44 -15.13
C LEU A 110 0.17 -5.08 -16.25
N LYS A 111 0.78 -5.42 -17.39
CA LYS A 111 0.08 -6.06 -18.51
C LYS A 111 0.65 -7.45 -18.77
N GLY A 112 -0.22 -8.46 -18.88
CA GLY A 112 0.14 -9.77 -19.41
C GLY A 112 1.16 -10.58 -18.59
N TYR A 113 1.25 -10.34 -17.29
CA TYR A 113 2.17 -11.04 -16.39
C TYR A 113 1.70 -12.47 -16.14
N LEU A 114 2.58 -13.46 -16.30
CA LEU A 114 2.26 -14.85 -15.95
C LEU A 114 2.84 -15.18 -14.57
N PRO A 115 2.03 -15.29 -13.51
CA PRO A 115 2.54 -15.66 -12.20
C PRO A 115 2.97 -17.14 -12.18
N ARG A 116 4.02 -17.45 -11.41
CA ARG A 116 4.45 -18.84 -11.19
C ARG A 116 3.42 -19.64 -10.37
N LEU A 117 2.73 -18.96 -9.46
CA LEU A 117 1.75 -19.59 -8.60
C LEU A 117 0.43 -19.85 -9.34
N PRO A 118 -0.26 -20.96 -9.03
CA PRO A 118 -1.62 -21.20 -9.49
C PRO A 118 -2.52 -20.01 -9.15
N ARG A 119 -3.45 -19.69 -10.06
CA ARG A 119 -4.32 -18.52 -9.96
C ARG A 119 -4.98 -18.32 -8.59
N PRO A 120 -5.58 -19.34 -7.94
CA PRO A 120 -6.20 -19.15 -6.62
C PRO A 120 -5.21 -18.68 -5.56
N ILE A 121 -4.03 -19.32 -5.50
CA ILE A 121 -2.97 -18.99 -4.55
C ILE A 121 -2.44 -17.58 -4.83
N TYR A 122 -2.21 -17.24 -6.11
CA TYR A 122 -1.78 -15.90 -6.49
C TYR A 122 -2.81 -14.83 -6.09
N MET A 123 -4.11 -15.08 -6.30
CA MET A 123 -5.18 -14.15 -5.98
C MET A 123 -5.29 -13.88 -4.47
N VAL A 124 -5.15 -14.89 -3.62
CA VAL A 124 -5.28 -14.70 -2.16
C VAL A 124 -3.99 -14.22 -1.49
N SER A 125 -2.84 -14.30 -2.18
CA SER A 125 -1.54 -13.89 -1.63
C SER A 125 -0.90 -12.74 -2.41
N HIS A 126 -0.19 -13.05 -3.50
CA HIS A 126 0.71 -12.15 -4.20
C HIS A 126 0.00 -10.96 -4.84
N LEU A 127 -1.24 -11.14 -5.29
CA LEU A 127 -2.03 -10.06 -5.86
C LEU A 127 -2.25 -8.92 -4.85
N HIS A 128 -2.54 -9.26 -3.59
CA HIS A 128 -2.73 -8.27 -2.52
C HIS A 128 -1.44 -7.50 -2.23
N VAL A 129 -0.30 -8.19 -2.23
CA VAL A 129 1.02 -7.58 -2.05
C VAL A 129 1.35 -6.64 -3.21
N HIS A 130 1.15 -7.10 -4.45
CA HIS A 130 1.38 -6.29 -5.64
C HIS A 130 0.50 -5.03 -5.65
N GLN A 131 -0.80 -5.18 -5.40
CA GLN A 131 -1.73 -4.05 -5.34
C GLN A 131 -1.37 -3.07 -4.22
N LEU A 132 -1.02 -3.58 -3.03
CA LEU A 132 -0.59 -2.73 -1.92
C LEU A 132 0.67 -1.95 -2.31
N PHE A 133 1.70 -2.63 -2.83
CA PHE A 133 2.94 -1.99 -3.23
C PHE A 133 2.72 -0.92 -4.30
N THR A 134 1.99 -1.25 -5.37
CA THR A 134 1.64 -0.30 -6.43
C THR A 134 0.89 0.90 -5.88
N ARG A 135 -0.07 0.69 -4.97
CA ARG A 135 -0.82 1.77 -4.32
C ARG A 135 0.10 2.66 -3.49
N LEU A 136 0.95 2.09 -2.64
CA LEU A 136 1.87 2.85 -1.79
C LEU A 136 2.89 3.63 -2.63
N TYR A 137 3.41 3.04 -3.70
CA TYR A 137 4.28 3.74 -4.66
C TYR A 137 3.59 4.97 -5.27
N LEU A 138 2.36 4.79 -5.78
CA LEU A 138 1.59 5.90 -6.34
C LEU A 138 1.29 6.99 -5.30
N LEU A 139 0.91 6.60 -4.08
CA LEU A 139 0.67 7.55 -2.99
C LEU A 139 1.95 8.31 -2.60
N ARG A 140 3.12 7.65 -2.60
CA ARG A 140 4.42 8.30 -2.38
C ARG A 140 4.74 9.31 -3.48
N LEU A 141 4.44 8.99 -4.75
CA LEU A 141 4.56 9.92 -5.87
C LEU A 141 3.63 11.13 -5.76
N ARG A 142 2.38 10.93 -5.30
CA ARG A 142 1.44 12.02 -5.00
C ARG A 142 2.04 12.99 -3.98
N GLY A 143 2.81 12.45 -3.04
CA GLY A 143 3.44 13.20 -1.97
C GLY A 143 2.44 13.52 -0.84
N ARG A 144 2.94 14.03 0.28
CA ARG A 144 2.11 14.34 1.44
C ARG A 144 1.51 15.74 1.35
N GLU A 145 2.17 16.64 0.62
CA GLU A 145 1.77 18.03 0.53
C GLU A 145 0.95 18.37 -0.73
N PRO A 146 -0.15 19.11 -0.57
CA PRO A 146 -0.77 19.48 0.70
C PRO A 146 -1.51 18.29 1.29
N ALA A 147 -1.66 18.32 2.61
CA ALA A 147 -2.51 17.36 3.30
C ALA A 147 -3.94 17.39 2.73
N PRO A 148 -4.64 16.25 2.69
CA PRO A 148 -6.04 16.19 2.25
C PRO A 148 -7.04 16.89 3.18
N GLY A 149 -6.58 17.38 4.34
CA GLY A 149 -7.34 18.14 5.33
C GLY A 149 -6.44 18.59 6.46
N THR A 150 -7.01 19.28 7.46
CA THR A 150 -6.28 19.71 8.67
C THR A 150 -5.74 18.49 9.40
N VAL A 151 -4.42 18.41 9.55
CA VAL A 151 -3.76 17.29 10.23
C VAL A 151 -4.06 17.36 11.73
N ALA A 152 -4.44 16.23 12.32
CA ALA A 152 -4.70 16.16 13.75
C ALA A 152 -3.40 16.21 14.57
N ASP A 153 -3.43 16.98 15.67
CA ASP A 153 -2.28 17.14 16.55
C ASP A 153 -1.91 15.84 17.27
N GLN A 154 -0.63 15.72 17.61
CA GLN A 154 -0.09 14.51 18.23
C GLN A 154 -0.75 14.13 19.56
N PRO A 155 -1.04 15.06 20.50
CA PRO A 155 -1.73 14.73 21.75
C PRO A 155 -3.12 14.13 21.51
N ASP A 156 -3.92 14.72 20.62
CA ASP A 156 -5.27 14.22 20.33
C ASP A 156 -5.24 12.84 19.68
N ARG A 157 -4.25 12.58 18.84
CA ARG A 157 -4.03 11.26 18.25
C ARG A 157 -3.69 10.21 19.31
N VAL A 158 -2.93 10.58 20.34
CA VAL A 158 -2.62 9.69 21.47
C VAL A 158 -3.88 9.42 22.29
N HIS A 159 -4.70 10.44 22.57
CA HIS A 159 -5.97 10.25 23.28
C HIS A 159 -6.92 9.32 22.51
N ALA A 160 -7.07 9.51 21.19
CA ALA A 160 -7.85 8.60 20.34
C ALA A 160 -7.33 7.15 20.42
N ALA A 161 -6.01 6.96 20.35
CA ALA A 161 -5.39 5.63 20.44
C ALA A 161 -5.61 4.97 21.82
N THR A 162 -5.59 5.73 22.90
CA THR A 162 -5.86 5.22 24.26
C THR A 162 -7.30 4.73 24.39
N ILE A 163 -8.28 5.45 23.83
CA ILE A 163 -9.69 5.02 23.80
C ILE A 163 -9.83 3.71 23.03
N ASP A 164 -9.20 3.61 21.85
CA ASP A 164 -9.23 2.40 21.04
C ASP A 164 -8.58 1.20 21.75
N ALA A 165 -7.47 1.42 22.46
CA ALA A 165 -6.79 0.38 23.22
C ALA A 165 -7.67 -0.13 24.37
N ALA A 166 -8.31 0.78 25.13
CA ALA A 166 -9.24 0.42 26.19
C ALA A 166 -10.42 -0.40 25.64
N PHE A 167 -10.98 0.01 24.50
CA PHE A 167 -12.06 -0.71 23.82
C PHE A 167 -11.64 -2.12 23.40
N CYS A 168 -10.48 -2.28 22.76
CA CYS A 168 -9.97 -3.59 22.34
C CYS A 168 -9.67 -4.51 23.55
N LEU A 169 -9.15 -3.96 24.64
CA LEU A 169 -8.93 -4.69 25.89
C LEU A 169 -10.24 -5.14 26.53
N MET A 170 -11.27 -4.29 26.54
CA MET A 170 -12.61 -4.64 27.02
C MET A 170 -13.22 -5.78 26.20
N LEU A 171 -13.19 -5.70 24.86
CA LEU A 171 -13.67 -6.76 23.98
C LEU A 171 -12.92 -8.08 24.21
N ALA A 172 -11.60 -8.03 24.39
CA ALA A 172 -10.82 -9.22 24.71
C ALA A 172 -11.18 -9.79 26.10
N GLY A 173 -11.46 -8.94 27.09
CA GLY A 173 -11.90 -9.36 28.42
C GLY A 173 -13.21 -10.16 28.39
N LEU A 174 -14.15 -9.77 27.52
CA LEU A 174 -15.42 -10.47 27.34
C LEU A 174 -15.26 -11.90 26.77
N THR A 175 -14.12 -12.21 26.15
CA THR A 175 -13.85 -13.57 25.64
C THR A 175 -13.41 -14.57 26.72
N GLY A 176 -13.33 -14.15 28.00
CA GLY A 176 -13.07 -15.03 29.15
C GLY A 176 -11.64 -15.56 29.26
N ARG A 177 -10.76 -15.29 28.29
CA ARG A 177 -9.33 -15.64 28.33
C ARG A 177 -8.50 -14.43 27.91
N ARG A 178 -7.84 -13.77 28.85
CA ARG A 178 -6.92 -12.63 28.63
C ARG A 178 -5.62 -13.09 27.97
N ARG A 179 -5.72 -13.62 26.74
CA ARG A 179 -4.59 -14.02 25.92
C ARG A 179 -4.23 -12.85 25.01
N TRP A 180 -3.01 -12.36 25.12
CA TRP A 180 -2.47 -11.30 24.27
C TRP A 180 -2.71 -11.54 22.76
N ARG A 181 -2.68 -12.81 22.32
CA ARG A 181 -2.99 -13.20 20.93
C ARG A 181 -4.41 -12.83 20.50
N ILE A 182 -5.40 -13.04 21.38
CA ILE A 182 -6.81 -12.72 21.08
C ILE A 182 -6.98 -11.21 21.03
N THR A 183 -6.39 -10.48 21.98
CA THR A 183 -6.40 -9.01 21.98
C THR A 183 -5.77 -8.45 20.70
N LEU A 184 -4.62 -8.98 20.27
CA LEU A 184 -3.98 -8.57 19.02
C LEU A 184 -4.85 -8.86 17.79
N LEU A 185 -5.50 -10.01 17.73
CA LEU A 185 -6.40 -10.37 16.63
C LEU A 185 -7.62 -9.44 16.59
N ILE A 186 -8.25 -9.17 17.74
CA ILE A 186 -9.38 -8.24 17.86
C ILE A 186 -8.94 -6.85 17.43
N ALA A 187 -7.81 -6.34 17.94
CA ALA A 187 -7.28 -5.03 17.58
C ALA A 187 -6.98 -4.93 16.07
N ALA A 188 -6.31 -5.92 15.50
CA ALA A 188 -6.00 -5.95 14.07
C ALA A 188 -7.28 -5.94 13.22
N ALA A 189 -8.26 -6.78 13.56
CA ALA A 189 -9.54 -6.84 12.84
C ALA A 189 -10.33 -5.52 12.98
N TYR A 190 -10.45 -5.01 14.21
CA TYR A 190 -11.10 -3.73 14.51
C TYR A 190 -10.51 -2.58 13.69
N HIS A 191 -9.19 -2.38 13.76
CA HIS A 191 -8.54 -1.30 13.04
C HIS A 191 -8.59 -1.50 11.52
N ALA A 192 -8.43 -2.72 11.02
CA ALA A 192 -8.52 -3.01 9.60
C ALA A 192 -9.91 -2.65 9.03
N VAL A 193 -10.98 -3.02 9.74
CA VAL A 193 -12.37 -2.74 9.35
C VAL A 193 -12.67 -1.25 9.50
N CYS A 194 -12.43 -0.63 10.66
CA CYS A 194 -12.71 0.78 10.90
C CYS A 194 -11.99 1.70 9.92
N TRP A 195 -10.69 1.48 9.69
CA TRP A 195 -9.91 2.35 8.79
C TRP A 195 -10.26 2.16 7.30
N SER A 196 -10.64 0.96 6.87
CA SER A 196 -10.99 0.71 5.47
C SER A 196 -12.41 1.13 5.12
N THR A 197 -13.34 1.07 6.07
CA THR A 197 -14.76 1.39 5.83
C THR A 197 -15.06 2.89 5.98
N SER A 198 -14.77 3.48 7.13
CA SER A 198 -15.08 4.87 7.45
C SER A 198 -13.82 5.74 7.61
N GLY A 199 -12.67 5.12 7.88
CA GLY A 199 -11.47 5.81 8.33
C GLY A 199 -11.53 6.20 9.81
N LYS A 200 -12.62 5.91 10.53
CA LYS A 200 -12.85 6.34 11.91
C LYS A 200 -12.93 5.12 12.82
N THR A 201 -12.08 5.10 13.83
CA THR A 201 -12.21 4.21 14.99
C THR A 201 -13.11 4.87 16.04
N LEU A 202 -13.47 4.17 17.11
CA LEU A 202 -14.21 4.74 18.25
C LEU A 202 -13.49 5.95 18.83
N GLY A 203 -12.19 5.85 19.11
CA GLY A 203 -11.39 6.98 19.55
C GLY A 203 -11.38 8.11 18.52
N GLY A 204 -11.29 7.78 17.23
CA GLY A 204 -11.41 8.75 16.15
C GLY A 204 -12.78 9.43 16.09
N LEU A 205 -13.87 8.71 16.35
CA LEU A 205 -15.21 9.30 16.42
C LEU A 205 -15.32 10.29 17.57
N VAL A 206 -14.83 9.93 18.75
CA VAL A 206 -14.82 10.81 19.94
C VAL A 206 -13.98 12.06 19.70
N MET A 207 -12.77 11.89 19.14
CA MET A 207 -11.83 12.99 18.86
C MET A 207 -12.10 13.70 17.53
N ARG A 208 -13.20 13.37 16.82
CA ARG A 208 -13.53 13.87 15.47
C ARG A 208 -12.41 13.67 14.43
N GLN A 209 -11.58 12.66 14.60
CA GLN A 209 -10.48 12.32 13.70
C GLN A 209 -10.86 11.24 12.69
N ARG A 210 -10.16 11.24 11.56
CA ARG A 210 -10.26 10.20 10.53
C ARG A 210 -8.89 9.92 9.93
N VAL A 211 -8.59 8.63 9.77
CA VAL A 211 -7.43 8.15 9.01
C VAL A 211 -7.79 8.08 7.54
N VAL A 212 -6.97 8.72 6.70
CA VAL A 212 -7.10 8.70 5.23
C VAL A 212 -5.74 8.41 4.60
N ALA A 213 -5.76 7.92 3.36
CA ALA A 213 -4.55 7.89 2.54
C ALA A 213 -4.10 9.33 2.23
N VAL A 214 -2.84 9.52 1.85
CA VAL A 214 -2.30 10.87 1.55
C VAL A 214 -3.03 11.59 0.41
N ASP A 215 -3.72 10.86 -0.47
CA ASP A 215 -4.58 11.41 -1.53
C ASP A 215 -6.01 11.73 -1.05
N GLY A 216 -6.33 11.53 0.24
CA GLY A 216 -7.64 11.73 0.85
C GLY A 216 -8.59 10.53 0.73
N SER A 217 -8.21 9.48 0.00
CA SER A 217 -9.04 8.29 -0.17
C SER A 217 -9.09 7.42 1.09
N ARG A 218 -10.07 6.50 1.15
CA ARG A 218 -10.14 5.47 2.19
C ARG A 218 -8.96 4.49 2.05
N LEU A 219 -8.54 3.90 3.17
CA LEU A 219 -7.48 2.88 3.14
C LEU A 219 -8.04 1.59 2.54
N THR A 220 -7.21 0.85 1.80
CA THR A 220 -7.54 -0.54 1.50
C THR A 220 -7.35 -1.39 2.75
N PRO A 221 -8.03 -2.55 2.87
CA PRO A 221 -7.81 -3.45 4.02
C PRO A 221 -6.34 -3.81 4.22
N THR A 222 -5.61 -4.08 3.14
CA THR A 222 -4.17 -4.38 3.15
C THR A 222 -3.33 -3.20 3.64
N GLN A 223 -3.68 -1.97 3.27
CA GLN A 223 -3.01 -0.75 3.73
C GLN A 223 -3.29 -0.50 5.22
N SER A 224 -4.52 -0.75 5.68
CA SER A 224 -4.89 -0.69 7.10
C SER A 224 -4.12 -1.71 7.94
N MET A 225 -4.00 -2.95 7.46
CA MET A 225 -3.20 -3.98 8.14
C MET A 225 -1.72 -3.61 8.21
N LEU A 226 -1.15 -3.07 7.11
CA LEU A 226 0.23 -2.59 7.11
C LEU A 226 0.42 -1.46 8.14
N ARG A 227 -0.47 -0.47 8.15
CA ARG A 227 -0.45 0.63 9.15
C ARG A 227 -0.48 0.08 10.58
N PHE A 228 -1.34 -0.90 10.85
CA PHE A 228 -1.42 -1.53 12.18
C PHE A 228 -0.13 -2.26 12.55
N ALA A 229 0.43 -3.05 11.63
CA ALA A 229 1.66 -3.80 11.84
C ALA A 229 2.88 -2.90 12.13
N LEU A 230 2.85 -1.65 11.65
CA LEU A 230 3.92 -0.66 11.86
C LEU A 230 3.77 0.17 13.14
N LEU A 231 2.68 0.03 13.89
CA LEU A 231 2.49 0.75 15.16
C LEU A 231 3.62 0.52 16.17
N PRO A 232 4.12 -0.72 16.41
CA PRO A 232 5.20 -0.94 17.35
C PRO A 232 6.48 -0.21 16.94
N LEU A 233 6.83 -0.25 15.65
CA LEU A 233 8.01 0.45 15.12
C LEU A 233 7.91 1.96 15.33
N SER A 234 6.71 2.52 15.15
CA SER A 234 6.45 3.94 15.33
C SER A 234 6.58 4.36 16.80
N TRP A 235 6.13 3.50 17.71
CA TRP A 235 6.31 3.67 19.15
C TRP A 235 7.79 3.70 19.53
N PHE A 236 8.58 2.71 19.09
CA PHE A 236 10.01 2.65 19.36
C PHE A 236 10.79 3.80 18.74
N ALA A 237 10.49 4.16 17.49
CA ALA A 237 11.14 5.25 16.78
C ALA A 237 10.74 6.65 17.29
N ARG A 238 9.66 6.75 18.08
CA ARG A 238 8.99 8.01 18.50
C ARG A 238 8.67 8.94 17.32
N ARG A 239 8.36 8.33 16.17
CA ARG A 239 8.06 9.00 14.89
C ARG A 239 6.90 8.27 14.24
N PRO A 240 6.06 8.94 13.44
CA PRO A 240 4.89 8.33 12.84
C PRO A 240 5.24 7.46 11.61
N VAL A 241 6.12 6.46 11.79
CA VAL A 241 6.60 5.56 10.73
C VAL A 241 5.44 4.83 10.05
N GLN A 242 4.39 4.48 10.79
CA GLN A 242 3.17 3.90 10.24
C GLN A 242 2.47 4.84 9.25
N ASP A 243 2.47 6.15 9.48
CA ASP A 243 1.88 7.13 8.57
C ASP A 243 2.74 7.30 7.32
N GLU A 244 4.06 7.30 7.50
CA GLU A 244 5.04 7.47 6.43
C GLU A 244 5.05 6.27 5.48
N ILE A 245 5.22 5.05 5.98
CA ILE A 245 5.33 3.85 5.15
C ILE A 245 3.98 3.43 4.59
N ALA A 246 2.90 3.47 5.39
CA ALA A 246 1.57 3.13 4.89
C ALA A 246 0.96 4.26 4.04
N GLN A 247 1.66 5.39 3.85
CA GLN A 247 1.22 6.53 3.05
C GLN A 247 -0.16 7.04 3.47
N THR A 248 -0.28 7.33 4.77
CA THR A 248 -1.53 7.73 5.43
C THR A 248 -1.33 8.98 6.26
N THR A 249 -2.43 9.64 6.61
CA THR A 249 -2.46 10.78 7.52
C THR A 249 -3.73 10.74 8.36
N VAL A 250 -3.68 11.40 9.52
CA VAL A 250 -4.84 11.58 10.39
C VAL A 250 -5.31 13.02 10.25
N ILE A 251 -6.55 13.19 9.81
CA ILE A 251 -7.16 14.51 9.65
C ILE A 251 -8.29 14.72 10.66
N VAL A 252 -8.53 15.97 11.00
CA VAL A 252 -9.73 16.42 11.72
C VAL A 252 -10.89 16.48 10.73
N ASN A 253 -12.08 16.03 11.15
CA ASN A 253 -13.32 16.22 10.38
C ASN A 253 -14.01 17.53 10.75
#